data_AF-A0A6B3FDG8-F1
#
_entry.id   AF-A0A6B3FDG8-F1
#
_cell.length_a   1.000
_cell.length_b   1.000
_cell.length_c   1.000
_cell.angle_alpha   90.00
_cell.angle_beta   90.00
_cell.angle_gamma   90.00
#
_symmetry.space_group_name_H-M   'P 1'
#
loop_
_entity.id
_entity.type
_entity.pdbx_description
1 polymer ?
#
loop_
_entity_poly.entity_id
_entity_poly.type
_entity_poly.pdbx_seq_one_letter_code
_entity_poly.pdbx_strand_id
1 'polypeptide(L)' 'MSKHVLLVFTDPQPGREEEFNAWYDEVHLPDVLGVPGYTAAQRFVARTGLHDEVPEHRYVAVY' A
#
# COMPACT_ATOMS: atom_id res chain seq x y z
N MET A 1 -1.00 -25.64 4.87
CA MET A 1 -1.56 -24.41 4.29
C MET A 1 -0.45 -23.68 3.56
N SER A 2 -0.61 -23.38 2.27
CA SER A 2 0.32 -22.55 1.51
C SER A 2 0.18 -21.09 1.93
N LYS A 3 1.30 -20.39 2.12
CA LYS A 3 1.32 -18.94 2.34
C LYS A 3 1.49 -18.25 1.00
N HIS A 4 0.72 -17.19 0.80
CA HIS A 4 0.82 -16.32 -0.38
C HIS A 4 1.03 -14.89 0.10
N VAL A 5 1.57 -14.07 -0.78
CA VAL A 5 1.72 -12.63 -0.57
C VAL A 5 1.06 -11.93 -1.74
N LEU A 6 0.20 -10.95 -1.45
CA LEU A 6 -0.39 -10.08 -2.46
C LEU A 6 0.33 -8.73 -2.43
N LEU A 7 0.91 -8.34 -3.56
CA LEU A 7 1.52 -7.02 -3.76
C LEU A 7 0.57 -6.15 -4.56
N VAL A 8 0.23 -4.99 -4.02
CA VAL A 8 -0.66 -4.01 -4.66
C VAL A 8 0.08 -2.70 -4.83
N PHE A 9 0.24 -2.26 -6.07
CA PHE A 9 0.81 -0.96 -6.43
C PHE A 9 -0.33 0.01 -6.75
N THR A 10 -0.38 1.13 -6.05
CA THR A 10 -1.44 2.14 -6.19
C THR A 10 -0.88 3.52 -5.92
N ASP A 11 -1.26 4.50 -6.75
CA ASP A 11 -0.92 5.90 -6.50
C ASP A 11 -2.16 6.75 -6.26
N PRO A 12 -2.05 7.81 -5.44
CA PRO A 12 -3.11 8.80 -5.29
C PRO A 12 -3.32 9.57 -6.59
N GLN A 13 -4.52 10.12 -6.75
CA GLN A 13 -4.72 11.17 -7.74
C GLN A 13 -3.89 12.40 -7.34
N PRO A 14 -3.31 13.14 -8.31
CA PRO A 14 -2.47 14.30 -8.00
C PRO A 14 -3.17 15.29 -7.06
N GLY A 15 -2.51 15.65 -5.96
CA GLY A 15 -3.03 16.60 -4.97
C GLY A 15 -4.00 16.02 -3.94
N ARG A 16 -4.24 14.70 -3.97
CA ARG A 16 -5.07 13.98 -2.97
C ARG A 16 -4.27 13.01 -2.12
N GLU A 17 -2.97 13.26 -1.93
CA GLU A 17 -2.06 12.39 -1.20
C GLU A 17 -2.49 12.20 0.26
N GLU A 18 -2.90 13.28 0.93
CA GLU A 18 -3.33 13.25 2.34
C GLU A 18 -4.60 12.42 2.52
N GLU A 19 -5.64 12.70 1.74
CA GLU A 19 -6.91 11.96 1.75
C GLU A 19 -6.67 10.48 1.44
N PHE A 20 -5.88 10.18 0.40
CA PHE A 20 -5.52 8.81 0.05
C PHE A 20 -4.81 8.10 1.18
N ASN A 21 -3.83 8.74 1.82
CA ASN A 21 -3.07 8.13 2.91
C ASN A 21 -3.95 7.87 4.14
N ALA A 22 -4.77 8.85 4.54
CA ALA A 22 -5.70 8.71 5.65
C ALA A 22 -6.72 7.59 5.41
N TRP A 23 -7.33 7.55 4.22
CA TRP A 23 -8.24 6.47 3.84
C TRP A 23 -7.57 5.10 3.87
N TYR A 24 -6.33 4.98 3.40
CA TYR A 24 -5.63 3.70 3.37
C TYR A 24 -5.37 3.17 4.79
N ASP A 25 -4.95 4.04 5.69
CA ASP A 25 -4.60 3.68 7.07
C ASP A 25 -5.84 3.45 7.96
N GLU A 26 -6.86 4.28 7.80
CA GLU A 26 -8.02 4.29 8.70
C GLU A 26 -9.18 3.42 8.21
N VAL A 27 -9.25 3.11 6.91
CA VAL A 27 -10.37 2.39 6.30
C VAL A 27 -9.90 1.15 5.55
N HIS A 28 -9.05 1.31 4.54
CA HIS A 28 -8.73 0.22 3.62
C HIS A 28 -8.00 -0.96 4.27
N LEU A 29 -6.91 -0.69 5.01
CA LEU A 29 -6.15 -1.74 5.69
C LEU A 29 -7.00 -2.49 6.73
N PRO A 30 -7.74 -1.81 7.63
CA PRO A 30 -8.68 -2.48 8.52
C PRO A 30 -9.70 -3.36 7.80
N ASP A 31 -10.30 -2.86 6.72
CA ASP A 31 -11.30 -3.61 5.95
C ASP A 31 -10.72 -4.88 5.34
N VAL A 32 -9.52 -4.81 4.73
CA VAL A 32 -8.84 -5.97 4.15
C VAL A 32 -8.48 -6.99 5.24
N LEU A 33 -7.96 -6.53 6.38
CA LEU A 33 -7.63 -7.39 7.52
C LEU A 33 -8.88 -8.03 8.16
N GLY A 34 -10.07 -7.45 7.95
CA GLY A 34 -11.35 -8.05 8.35
C GLY A 34 -11.79 -9.22 7.47
N VAL A 35 -11.23 -9.38 6.27
CA VAL A 35 -11.61 -10.45 5.33
C VAL A 35 -10.94 -11.79 5.72
N PRO A 36 -11.70 -12.89 5.89
CA PRO A 36 -11.13 -14.19 6.22
C PRO A 36 -10.07 -14.65 5.23
N GLY A 37 -8.87 -14.95 5.73
CA GLY A 37 -7.74 -15.43 4.93
C GLY A 37 -6.58 -14.44 4.84
N TYR A 38 -6.83 -13.15 5.04
CA TYR A 38 -5.76 -12.17 5.26
C TYR A 38 -5.24 -12.27 6.68
N THR A 39 -3.93 -12.15 6.85
CA THR A 39 -3.27 -12.40 8.14
C THR A 39 -2.36 -11.27 8.59
N ALA A 40 -1.88 -10.44 7.66
CA ALA A 40 -1.09 -9.26 7.93
C ALA A 40 -1.28 -8.25 6.79
N ALA A 41 -0.92 -7.01 7.05
CA ALA A 41 -0.83 -5.99 6.02
C ALA A 41 0.23 -4.97 6.39
N GLN A 42 1.01 -4.51 5.41
CA GLN A 42 1.96 -3.43 5.59
C GLN A 42 2.05 -2.59 4.32
N ARG A 43 1.96 -1.26 4.47
CA ARG A 43 2.10 -0.31 3.37
C ARG A 43 3.46 0.37 3.43
N PHE A 44 4.06 0.56 2.26
CA PHE A 44 5.32 1.26 2.08
C PHE A 44 5.12 2.43 1.12
N VAL A 45 5.89 3.50 1.38
CA VAL A 45 6.00 4.64 0.48
C VAL A 45 7.42 4.66 -0.04
N ALA A 46 7.58 4.48 -1.34
CA ALA A 46 8.86 4.63 -2.01
C ALA A 46 9.34 6.08 -1.85
N ARG A 47 10.60 6.21 -1.45
CA ARG A 47 11.36 7.45 -1.51
C ARG A 47 12.29 7.33 -2.70
N THR A 48 12.65 8.46 -3.30
CA THR A 48 13.65 8.51 -4.37
C THR A 48 14.89 7.72 -3.93
N GLY A 49 15.27 6.73 -4.74
CA GLY A 49 16.36 5.81 -4.42
C GLY A 49 17.74 6.46 -4.52
N LEU A 50 18.79 5.72 -4.14
CA LEU A 50 20.20 6.13 -4.20
C LEU A 50 20.69 6.59 -5.60
N HIS A 51 19.91 6.31 -6.65
CA HIS A 51 20.23 6.63 -8.05
C HIS A 51 19.32 7.70 -8.66
N ASP A 52 18.58 8.45 -7.84
CA ASP A 52 17.60 9.45 -8.30
C ASP A 52 16.50 8.88 -9.23
N GLU A 53 16.33 7.56 -9.23
CA GLU A 53 15.26 6.90 -9.96
C GLU A 53 13.91 7.29 -9.35
N VAL A 54 13.04 7.82 -10.21
CA VAL A 54 11.64 8.06 -9.88
C VAL A 54 10.91 6.73 -10.01
N PRO A 55 10.34 6.19 -8.92
CA PRO A 55 9.63 4.92 -8.99
C PRO A 55 8.37 5.07 -9.85
N GLU A 56 8.03 4.03 -10.62
CA GLU A 56 6.78 3.99 -11.41
C GLU A 56 5.55 4.12 -10.50
N HIS A 57 5.60 3.48 -9.32
CA HIS A 57 4.59 3.58 -8.28
C HIS A 57 5.22 4.01 -6.97
N ARG A 58 4.64 5.03 -6.33
CA ARG A 58 5.14 5.56 -5.07
C ARG A 58 4.66 4.74 -3.87
N TYR A 59 3.56 4.00 -3.96
CA TYR A 59 3.07 3.18 -2.85
C TYR A 59 2.95 1.71 -3.24
N VAL A 60 3.26 0.85 -2.26
CA VAL A 60 2.98 -0.58 -2.33
C VAL A 60 2.38 -1.05 -1.01
N ALA A 61 1.32 -1.83 -1.09
CA ALA A 61 0.79 -2.59 0.03
C ALA A 61 1.12 -4.07 -0.13
N VAL A 62 1.51 -4.69 0.98
CA VAL A 62 1.83 -6.11 1.10
C VAL A 62 0.82 -6.73 2.04
N TYR A 63 0.07 -7.72 1.56
CA TYR A 63 -0.89 -8.50 2.34
C TYR A 63 -0.46 -9.97 2.44
#